data_AF-A0AAU0ZCD0-F1
#
_entry.id   AF-A0AAU0ZCD0-F1
#
_cell.length_a   1.000
_cell.length_b   1.000
_cell.length_c   1.000
_cell.angle_alpha   90.00
_cell.angle_beta   90.00
_cell.angle_gamma   90.00
#
_symmetry.space_group_name_H-M   'P 1'
#
loop_
_entity.id
_entity.type
_entity.pdbx_description
1 polymer ?
#
loop_
_entity_poly.entity_id
_entity_poly.type
_entity_poly.pdbx_seq_one_letter_code
_entity_poly.pdbx_strand_id
1 'polypeptide(L)'
;MTSQEQALATAEGWLNPEGQQRREVRIQEFDLGWVVWAEAPPLERDPVTGKRRPPATIGHSCGVVDRRTGELSTWPSVPVEEVVRMYQQKHGAGQDTEPHGGAQETEPPAQPPVTGPGNTAVFTYVDPGTGEETSLVQNSAPGEPHSEYQAMVELDRLGVPAQNVIAIHTDLSSSPLPGGYPGLLLGRRFTNAKFTCTQEYGLRGEARAEAIAGLIEHVEQMHRIAGRQPPPRPHRTPVPTDVEPAEPLRDVALGRELTEAFGADDVRRYDADDVAGTPLPEAGKATLTWAGLPSDIPFFFTADSPQAELPGGLFGNAAAHLRALGSQAVADALTFLEGHVRIGTDGVALITVQCTGSDLDSEPVGQVWAVTPDNGAGRRVNASVSAFARSLALLHTTREEMIALDPVMAGSAVADFQEQLVAIDASALDDPRNWWSVIVEQMWHGLF
;
A
#
# COMPACT_ATOMS: atom_id res chain seq x y z
N MET A 1 -40.73 -17.38 -0.29
CA MET A 1 -39.73 -18.44 -0.55
C MET A 1 -39.52 -18.50 -2.04
N THR A 2 -38.31 -18.21 -2.46
CA THR A 2 -37.86 -18.22 -3.85
C THR A 2 -37.84 -19.67 -4.34
N SER A 3 -38.33 -19.93 -5.56
CA SER A 3 -38.19 -21.26 -6.18
C SER A 3 -36.81 -21.40 -6.84
N GLN A 4 -36.36 -22.64 -7.06
CA GLN A 4 -35.12 -22.89 -7.81
C GLN A 4 -35.15 -22.26 -9.21
N GLU A 5 -36.31 -22.23 -9.88
CA GLU A 5 -36.48 -21.56 -11.18
C GLU A 5 -36.28 -20.05 -11.09
N GLN A 6 -36.75 -19.41 -10.01
CA GLN A 6 -36.54 -17.97 -9.77
C GLN A 6 -35.09 -17.66 -9.42
N ALA A 7 -34.43 -18.53 -8.66
CA ALA A 7 -33.00 -18.40 -8.36
C ALA A 7 -32.15 -18.55 -9.63
N LEU A 8 -32.50 -19.49 -10.51
CA LEU A 8 -31.84 -19.66 -11.79
C LEU A 8 -32.06 -18.45 -12.71
N ALA A 9 -33.27 -17.90 -12.78
CA ALA A 9 -33.55 -16.69 -13.56
C ALA A 9 -32.76 -15.47 -13.06
N THR A 10 -32.62 -15.33 -11.73
CA THR A 10 -31.81 -14.28 -11.10
C THR A 10 -30.33 -14.45 -11.42
N ALA A 11 -29.83 -15.67 -11.35
CA ALA A 11 -28.44 -15.99 -11.70
C ALA A 11 -28.14 -15.80 -13.19
N GLU A 12 -29.09 -16.14 -14.06
CA GLU A 12 -28.97 -15.96 -15.52
C GLU A 12 -28.84 -14.47 -15.89
N GLY A 13 -29.69 -13.61 -15.31
CA GLY A 13 -29.60 -12.16 -15.52
C GLY A 13 -28.31 -11.54 -15.00
N TRP A 14 -27.76 -12.09 -13.91
CA TRP A 14 -26.50 -11.62 -13.33
C TRP A 14 -25.26 -12.09 -14.08
N LEU A 15 -25.19 -13.38 -14.46
CA LEU A 15 -24.02 -13.96 -15.10
C LEU A 15 -23.97 -13.71 -16.61
N ASN A 16 -25.10 -13.43 -17.26
CA ASN A 16 -25.20 -13.25 -18.71
C ASN A 16 -25.88 -11.91 -19.08
N PRO A 17 -25.28 -10.75 -18.76
CA PRO A 17 -25.82 -9.45 -19.17
C PRO A 17 -25.79 -9.30 -20.70
N GLU A 18 -26.70 -8.47 -21.24
CA GLU A 18 -26.81 -8.26 -22.69
C GLU A 18 -25.48 -7.79 -23.32
N GLY A 19 -25.13 -8.37 -24.48
CA GLY A 19 -23.90 -8.03 -25.21
C GLY A 19 -22.65 -8.84 -24.81
N GLN A 20 -22.73 -9.74 -23.83
CA GLN A 20 -21.65 -10.67 -23.48
C GLN A 20 -21.89 -12.09 -24.02
N GLN A 21 -20.81 -12.86 -24.18
CA GLN A 21 -20.92 -14.27 -24.55
C GLN A 21 -21.59 -15.05 -23.41
N ARG A 22 -22.72 -15.68 -23.73
CA ARG A 22 -23.52 -16.42 -22.74
C ARG A 22 -22.75 -17.61 -22.17
N ARG A 23 -22.67 -17.68 -20.84
CA ARG A 23 -22.01 -18.72 -20.05
C ARG A 23 -23.05 -19.66 -19.45
N GLU A 24 -22.73 -20.95 -19.35
CA GLU A 24 -23.60 -21.91 -18.65
C GLU A 24 -23.61 -21.59 -17.15
N VAL A 25 -24.81 -21.40 -16.59
CA VAL A 25 -24.99 -21.15 -15.15
C VAL A 25 -25.08 -22.48 -14.42
N ARG A 26 -24.21 -22.68 -13.45
CA ARG A 26 -24.25 -23.78 -12.49
C ARG A 26 -24.90 -23.29 -11.19
N ILE A 27 -25.67 -24.16 -10.56
CA ILE A 27 -26.39 -23.88 -9.33
C ILE A 27 -26.29 -25.06 -8.37
N GLN A 28 -26.06 -24.79 -7.09
CA GLN A 28 -26.06 -25.79 -6.02
C GLN A 28 -26.90 -25.29 -4.84
N GLU A 29 -27.87 -26.11 -4.45
CA GLU A 29 -28.79 -25.81 -3.35
C GLU A 29 -28.17 -26.11 -1.99
N PHE A 30 -28.51 -25.27 -0.99
CA PHE A 30 -28.23 -25.51 0.42
C PHE A 30 -29.35 -24.92 1.30
N ASP A 31 -29.26 -25.10 2.62
CA ASP A 31 -30.38 -24.82 3.54
C ASP A 31 -30.92 -23.39 3.46
N LEU A 32 -30.07 -22.39 3.24
CA LEU A 32 -30.44 -20.97 3.22
C LEU A 32 -30.61 -20.39 1.80
N GLY A 33 -30.36 -21.14 0.73
CA GLY A 33 -30.34 -20.57 -0.62
C GLY A 33 -29.75 -21.46 -1.70
N TRP A 34 -29.25 -20.82 -2.76
CA TRP A 34 -28.52 -21.46 -3.84
C TRP A 34 -27.23 -20.72 -4.12
N VAL A 35 -26.12 -21.44 -4.19
CA VAL A 35 -24.86 -20.92 -4.73
C VAL A 35 -24.91 -21.01 -6.24
N VAL A 36 -24.55 -19.94 -6.94
CA VAL A 36 -24.62 -19.81 -8.39
C VAL A 36 -23.30 -19.31 -8.96
N TRP A 37 -22.84 -19.90 -10.06
CA TRP A 37 -21.58 -19.53 -10.70
C TRP A 37 -21.62 -19.86 -12.20
N ALA A 38 -20.74 -19.21 -12.98
CA ALA A 38 -20.57 -19.56 -14.39
C ALA A 38 -19.62 -20.76 -14.54
N GLU A 39 -19.96 -21.71 -15.42
CA GLU A 39 -19.06 -22.78 -15.80
C GLU A 39 -17.77 -22.21 -16.42
N ALA A 40 -16.63 -22.77 -16.01
CA ALA A 40 -15.34 -22.33 -16.52
C ALA A 40 -15.20 -22.66 -18.02
N PRO A 41 -14.72 -21.73 -18.87
CA PRO A 41 -14.49 -22.05 -20.26
C PRO A 41 -13.42 -23.15 -20.38
N PRO A 42 -13.52 -24.00 -21.42
CA PRO A 42 -12.54 -25.06 -21.65
C PRO A 42 -11.13 -24.48 -21.79
N LEU A 43 -10.14 -25.19 -21.26
CA LEU A 43 -8.74 -24.77 -21.26
C LEU A 43 -8.22 -24.64 -22.70
N GLU A 44 -8.01 -23.42 -23.16
CA GLU A 44 -7.41 -23.16 -24.46
C GLU A 44 -5.88 -23.35 -24.43
N ARG A 45 -5.35 -24.00 -25.46
CA ARG A 45 -3.92 -24.15 -25.70
C ARG A 45 -3.55 -23.40 -26.96
N ASP A 46 -2.41 -22.73 -26.92
CA ASP A 46 -1.86 -22.05 -28.08
C ASP A 46 -1.60 -23.08 -29.20
N PRO A 47 -2.19 -22.89 -30.40
CA PRO A 47 -2.12 -23.89 -31.46
C PRO A 47 -0.73 -24.01 -32.11
N VAL A 48 0.18 -23.07 -31.85
CA VAL A 48 1.55 -23.04 -32.40
C VAL A 48 2.56 -23.59 -31.39
N THR A 49 2.38 -23.26 -30.11
CA THR A 49 3.35 -23.58 -29.04
C THR A 49 2.88 -24.68 -28.09
N GLY A 50 1.60 -25.06 -28.13
CA GLY A 50 0.99 -26.08 -27.25
C GLY A 50 0.87 -25.68 -25.78
N LYS A 51 1.35 -24.48 -25.41
CA LYS A 51 1.31 -23.93 -24.05
C LYS A 51 -0.11 -23.49 -23.71
N ARG A 52 -0.49 -23.61 -22.44
CA ARG A 52 -1.78 -23.12 -21.95
C ARG A 52 -1.85 -21.60 -22.16
N ARG A 53 -2.93 -21.13 -22.80
CA ARG A 53 -3.20 -19.71 -22.91
C ARG A 53 -3.89 -19.24 -21.62
N PRO A 54 -3.53 -18.08 -21.04
CA PRO A 54 -4.31 -17.50 -19.95
C PRO A 54 -5.76 -17.27 -20.41
N PRO A 55 -6.78 -17.47 -19.56
CA PRO A 55 -8.16 -17.18 -19.93
C PRO A 55 -8.31 -15.72 -20.38
N ALA A 56 -9.10 -15.48 -21.44
CA ALA A 56 -9.34 -14.14 -21.97
C ALA A 56 -10.16 -13.24 -21.02
N THR A 57 -10.81 -13.82 -20.01
CA THR A 57 -11.62 -13.13 -19.01
C THR A 57 -11.20 -13.58 -17.62
N ILE A 58 -10.75 -12.65 -16.78
CA ILE A 58 -10.38 -12.90 -15.38
C ILE A 58 -11.59 -12.57 -14.50
N GLY A 59 -12.04 -13.52 -13.69
CA GLY A 59 -13.11 -13.35 -12.70
C GLY A 59 -14.23 -14.38 -12.84
N HIS A 60 -14.10 -15.52 -12.15
CA HIS A 60 -15.25 -16.37 -11.88
C HIS A 60 -15.96 -15.82 -10.65
N SER A 61 -17.00 -15.01 -10.82
CA SER A 61 -17.79 -14.53 -9.68
C SER A 61 -18.70 -15.66 -9.17
N CYS A 62 -18.64 -15.94 -7.87
CA CYS A 62 -19.60 -16.80 -7.19
C CYS A 62 -20.69 -15.94 -6.55
N GLY A 63 -21.94 -16.37 -6.59
CA GLY A 63 -23.07 -15.64 -6.00
C GLY A 63 -23.91 -16.56 -5.12
N VAL A 64 -24.65 -15.98 -4.18
CA VAL A 64 -25.66 -16.71 -3.40
C VAL A 64 -27.00 -16.02 -3.55
N VAL A 65 -28.01 -16.77 -3.99
CA VAL A 65 -29.41 -16.35 -4.00
C VAL A 65 -30.07 -16.84 -2.71
N ASP A 66 -30.53 -15.91 -1.87
CA ASP A 66 -31.20 -16.23 -0.62
C ASP A 66 -32.59 -16.86 -0.85
N ARG A 67 -32.89 -17.94 -0.12
CA ARG A 67 -34.16 -18.68 -0.26
C ARG A 67 -35.38 -17.91 0.22
N ARG A 68 -35.20 -17.05 1.21
CA ARG A 68 -36.28 -16.30 1.84
C ARG A 68 -36.58 -15.03 1.04
N THR A 69 -35.53 -14.29 0.65
CA THR A 69 -35.65 -12.97 0.02
C THR A 69 -35.56 -13.01 -1.51
N GLY A 70 -34.87 -14.00 -2.08
CA GLY A 70 -34.56 -14.05 -3.52
C GLY A 70 -33.47 -13.09 -3.95
N GLU A 71 -32.83 -12.41 -3.00
CA GLU A 71 -31.76 -11.45 -3.25
C GLU A 71 -30.46 -12.18 -3.58
N LEU A 72 -29.74 -11.66 -4.57
CA LEU A 72 -28.44 -12.17 -4.98
C LEU A 72 -27.33 -11.36 -4.33
N SER A 73 -26.42 -12.05 -3.64
CA SER A 73 -25.20 -11.47 -3.07
C SER A 73 -23.96 -12.06 -3.75
N THR A 74 -22.91 -11.26 -3.91
CA THR A 74 -21.65 -11.69 -4.55
C THR A 74 -20.63 -12.14 -3.50
N TRP A 75 -19.91 -13.21 -3.81
CA TRP A 75 -18.98 -13.88 -2.91
C TRP A 75 -17.67 -14.23 -3.62
N PRO A 76 -16.56 -14.42 -2.86
CA PRO A 76 -15.28 -14.79 -3.43
C PRO A 76 -15.33 -16.04 -4.31
N SER A 77 -14.42 -16.15 -5.26
CA SER A 77 -14.26 -17.31 -6.15
C SER A 77 -13.59 -18.50 -5.44
N VAL A 78 -14.19 -18.98 -4.36
CA VAL A 78 -13.75 -20.13 -3.56
C VAL A 78 -14.67 -21.35 -3.80
N PRO A 79 -14.29 -22.57 -3.38
CA PRO A 79 -15.16 -23.74 -3.51
C PRO A 79 -16.56 -23.49 -2.93
N VAL A 80 -17.58 -24.12 -3.53
CA VAL A 80 -18.99 -23.90 -3.18
C VAL A 80 -19.25 -24.13 -1.69
N GLU A 81 -18.61 -25.14 -1.10
CA GLU A 81 -18.73 -25.48 0.31
C GLU A 81 -18.24 -24.35 1.23
N GLU A 82 -17.19 -23.63 0.79
CA GLU A 82 -16.64 -22.50 1.52
C GLU A 82 -17.58 -21.28 1.44
N VAL A 83 -18.17 -21.03 0.27
CA VAL A 83 -19.21 -20.00 0.10
C VAL A 83 -20.43 -20.31 0.97
N VAL A 84 -20.88 -21.56 1.03
CA VAL A 84 -21.96 -22.00 1.93
C VAL A 84 -21.61 -21.73 3.39
N ARG A 85 -20.40 -22.08 3.82
CA ARG A 85 -19.93 -21.85 5.21
C ARG A 85 -19.93 -20.36 5.56
N MET A 86 -19.37 -19.53 4.69
CA MET A 86 -19.34 -18.07 4.89
C MET A 86 -20.75 -17.47 4.93
N TYR A 87 -21.65 -17.92 4.05
CA TYR A 87 -23.03 -17.48 4.02
C TYR A 87 -23.79 -17.89 5.29
N GLN A 88 -23.63 -19.15 5.73
CA GLN A 88 -24.23 -19.64 6.97
C GLN A 88 -23.67 -18.96 8.21
N GLN A 89 -22.38 -18.62 8.24
CA GLN A 89 -21.81 -17.85 9.35
C GLN A 89 -22.40 -16.44 9.42
N LYS A 90 -22.60 -15.80 8.27
CA LYS A 90 -23.21 -14.46 8.16
C LYS A 90 -24.70 -14.46 8.50
N HIS A 91 -25.45 -15.51 8.16
CA HIS A 91 -26.92 -15.53 8.24
C HIS A 91 -27.51 -16.54 9.24
N GLY A 92 -26.69 -17.43 9.82
CA GLY A 92 -27.10 -18.50 10.74
C GLY A 92 -26.98 -18.16 12.23
N ALA A 93 -26.34 -17.04 12.60
CA ALA A 93 -26.21 -16.62 14.01
C ALA A 93 -27.49 -16.02 14.63
N GLY A 94 -28.64 -16.08 13.93
CA GLY A 94 -29.89 -15.42 14.33
C GLY A 94 -31.13 -16.31 14.39
N GLN A 95 -31.01 -17.64 14.29
CA GLN A 95 -32.17 -18.54 14.35
C GLN A 95 -32.40 -19.07 15.76
N ASP A 96 -33.09 -18.27 16.59
CA ASP A 96 -34.05 -18.71 17.61
C ASP A 96 -34.58 -17.50 18.42
N THR A 97 -35.40 -16.64 17.79
CA THR A 97 -36.40 -15.81 18.50
C THR A 97 -37.45 -15.30 17.50
N GLU A 98 -38.71 -15.71 17.69
CA GLU A 98 -39.90 -15.15 17.03
C GLU A 98 -40.18 -13.69 17.49
N PRO A 99 -40.94 -12.90 16.70
CA PRO A 99 -40.70 -11.47 16.53
C PRO A 99 -41.53 -10.60 17.49
N HIS A 100 -40.87 -9.76 18.29
CA HIS A 100 -41.54 -8.65 18.99
C HIS A 100 -40.68 -7.38 18.94
N GLY A 101 -41.18 -6.38 18.23
CA GLY A 101 -40.81 -4.97 18.39
C GLY A 101 -39.55 -4.56 17.65
N GLY A 102 -39.66 -3.53 16.81
CA GLY A 102 -38.52 -2.93 16.11
C GLY A 102 -37.43 -2.51 17.08
N ALA A 103 -36.37 -3.30 17.13
CA ALA A 103 -35.08 -2.91 17.67
C ALA A 103 -34.22 -2.56 16.47
N GLN A 104 -33.83 -1.29 16.43
CA GLN A 104 -32.73 -0.76 15.65
C GLN A 104 -31.58 -1.77 15.73
N GLU A 105 -31.11 -2.28 14.58
CA GLU A 105 -29.90 -3.08 14.50
C GLU A 105 -28.76 -2.25 15.10
N THR A 106 -28.50 -2.44 16.39
CA THR A 106 -27.30 -1.94 17.02
C THR A 106 -26.16 -2.66 16.34
N GLU A 107 -25.43 -1.92 15.50
CA GLU A 107 -24.13 -2.32 14.99
C GLU A 107 -23.31 -2.91 16.16
N PRO A 108 -22.61 -4.05 15.96
CA PRO A 108 -21.68 -4.52 16.95
C PRO A 108 -20.72 -3.37 17.31
N PRO A 109 -20.35 -3.22 18.59
CA PRO A 109 -19.50 -2.11 19.00
C PRO A 109 -18.24 -2.09 18.13
N ALA A 110 -17.97 -0.94 17.50
CA ALA A 110 -16.82 -0.74 16.64
C ALA A 110 -15.56 -1.20 17.40
N GLN A 111 -14.83 -2.16 16.83
CA GLN A 111 -13.56 -2.59 17.41
C GLN A 111 -12.58 -1.40 17.32
N PRO A 112 -11.82 -1.11 18.39
CA PRO A 112 -10.86 -0.01 18.34
C PRO A 112 -9.81 -0.28 17.26
N PRO A 113 -9.29 0.75 16.58
CA PRO A 113 -8.18 0.58 15.66
C PRO A 113 -6.93 0.12 16.42
N VAL A 114 -6.19 -0.84 15.87
CA VAL A 114 -4.97 -1.38 16.47
C VAL A 114 -3.94 -1.70 15.39
N THR A 115 -2.71 -1.22 15.52
CA THR A 115 -1.62 -1.56 14.60
C THR A 115 -1.12 -2.99 14.78
N GLY A 116 -0.41 -3.47 13.76
CA GLY A 116 0.25 -4.76 13.68
C GLY A 116 1.37 -4.94 14.71
N PRO A 117 1.88 -6.17 14.84
CA PRO A 117 2.97 -6.50 15.76
C PRO A 117 4.32 -5.89 15.34
N GLY A 118 4.41 -5.24 14.17
CA GLY A 118 5.67 -4.76 13.61
C GLY A 118 6.53 -5.89 13.06
N ASN A 119 7.83 -5.61 12.92
CA ASN A 119 8.85 -6.58 12.50
C ASN A 119 9.99 -6.61 13.51
N THR A 120 10.50 -7.81 13.80
CA THR A 120 11.77 -7.99 14.53
C THR A 120 12.88 -8.25 13.52
N ALA A 121 14.03 -7.60 13.68
CA ALA A 121 15.23 -7.89 12.92
C ALA A 121 16.38 -8.33 13.85
N VAL A 122 16.99 -9.46 13.52
CA VAL A 122 18.11 -10.07 14.25
C VAL A 122 19.34 -10.11 13.33
N PHE A 123 20.37 -9.38 13.71
CA PHE A 123 21.64 -9.31 13.00
C PHE A 123 22.68 -10.08 13.79
N THR A 124 23.15 -11.20 13.25
CA THR A 124 24.24 -11.99 13.82
C THR A 124 25.56 -11.58 13.19
N TYR A 125 26.53 -11.24 14.02
CA TYR A 125 27.84 -10.74 13.60
C TYR A 125 28.97 -11.29 14.46
N VAL A 126 30.18 -11.27 13.90
CA VAL A 126 31.41 -11.57 14.63
C VAL A 126 31.94 -10.27 15.23
N ASP A 127 31.96 -10.19 16.56
CA ASP A 127 32.43 -9.01 17.29
C ASP A 127 33.91 -8.72 16.93
N PRO A 128 34.25 -7.50 16.48
CA PRO A 128 35.60 -7.18 16.03
C PRO A 128 36.63 -7.13 17.18
N GLY A 129 36.19 -6.92 18.42
CA GLY A 129 37.05 -6.86 19.61
C GLY A 129 37.31 -8.23 20.23
N THR A 130 36.31 -9.11 20.28
CA THR A 130 36.43 -10.44 20.90
C THR A 130 36.64 -11.58 19.90
N GLY A 131 36.19 -11.40 18.66
CA GLY A 131 36.15 -12.47 17.64
C GLY A 131 35.02 -13.49 17.85
N GLU A 132 34.12 -13.27 18.81
CA GLU A 132 33.00 -14.16 19.10
C GLU A 132 31.75 -13.79 18.29
N GLU A 133 30.90 -14.78 18.01
CA GLU A 133 29.59 -14.57 17.39
C GLU A 133 28.61 -14.01 18.42
N THR A 134 27.89 -12.94 18.04
CA THR A 134 26.87 -12.30 18.85
C THR A 134 25.71 -11.84 17.97
N SER A 135 24.59 -11.45 18.59
CA SER A 135 23.39 -10.99 17.90
C SER A 135 22.90 -9.65 18.43
N LEU A 136 22.53 -8.77 17.51
CA LEU A 136 21.77 -7.55 17.77
C LEU A 136 20.31 -7.78 17.38
N VAL A 137 19.38 -7.41 18.24
CA VAL A 137 17.94 -7.47 17.98
C VAL A 137 17.37 -6.07 17.98
N GLN A 138 16.57 -5.74 16.97
CA GLN A 138 15.79 -4.51 16.91
C GLN A 138 14.34 -4.83 16.56
N ASN A 139 13.42 -4.03 17.08
CA ASN A 139 11.98 -4.18 16.83
C ASN A 139 11.47 -2.91 16.18
N SER A 140 10.54 -3.07 15.25
CA SER A 140 9.82 -1.93 14.69
C SER A 140 8.92 -1.33 15.76
N ALA A 141 8.74 -0.01 15.70
CA ALA A 141 7.86 0.72 16.59
C ALA A 141 7.14 1.81 15.80
N PRO A 142 5.89 2.18 16.19
CA PRO A 142 5.16 3.27 15.54
C PRO A 142 5.98 4.56 15.49
N GLY A 143 6.03 5.21 14.31
CA GLY A 143 6.75 6.47 14.10
C GLY A 143 8.27 6.34 13.94
N GLU A 144 8.86 5.20 14.32
CA GLU A 144 10.31 4.96 14.23
C GLU A 144 10.73 4.44 12.84
N PRO A 145 12.00 4.53 12.45
CA PRO A 145 12.49 3.84 11.25
C PRO A 145 12.24 2.32 11.33
N HIS A 146 12.17 1.62 10.19
CA HIS A 146 12.12 0.16 10.18
C HIS A 146 13.24 -0.45 11.04
N SER A 147 12.96 -1.60 11.68
CA SER A 147 13.92 -2.33 12.53
C SER A 147 15.28 -2.57 11.88
N GLU A 148 15.32 -2.79 10.57
CA GLU A 148 16.54 -2.97 9.79
C GLU A 148 17.41 -1.71 9.77
N TYR A 149 16.80 -0.52 9.66
CA TYR A 149 17.50 0.76 9.73
C TYR A 149 18.03 1.02 11.13
N GLN A 150 17.22 0.76 12.16
CA GLN A 150 17.65 0.86 13.55
C GLN A 150 18.86 -0.05 13.83
N ALA A 151 18.84 -1.28 13.29
CA ALA A 151 19.92 -2.24 13.48
C ALA A 151 21.22 -1.76 12.84
N MET A 152 21.18 -1.17 11.65
CA MET A 152 22.38 -0.62 11.02
C MET A 152 22.98 0.54 11.80
N VAL A 153 22.16 1.48 12.27
CA VAL A 153 22.64 2.60 13.09
C VAL A 153 23.32 2.08 14.36
N GLU A 154 22.74 1.06 14.98
CA GLU A 154 23.30 0.45 16.19
C GLU A 154 24.58 -0.34 15.90
N LEU A 155 24.67 -1.06 14.78
CA LEU A 155 25.92 -1.71 14.34
C LEU A 155 27.03 -0.69 14.11
N ASP A 156 26.72 0.43 13.45
CA ASP A 156 27.68 1.52 13.24
C ASP A 156 28.11 2.14 14.59
N ARG A 157 27.18 2.32 15.53
CA ARG A 157 27.47 2.79 16.91
C ARG A 157 28.38 1.83 17.67
N LEU A 158 28.20 0.53 17.50
CA LEU A 158 29.03 -0.53 18.08
C LEU A 158 30.38 -0.69 17.33
N GLY A 159 30.57 0.01 16.20
CA GLY A 159 31.78 -0.09 15.39
C GLY A 159 31.90 -1.43 14.66
N VAL A 160 30.77 -2.10 14.38
CA VAL A 160 30.73 -3.40 13.70
C VAL A 160 30.71 -3.18 12.18
N PRO A 161 31.77 -3.58 11.44
CA PRO A 161 31.78 -3.45 9.99
C PRO A 161 30.78 -4.42 9.33
N ALA A 162 30.18 -4.07 8.18
CA ALA A 162 29.19 -4.96 7.55
C ALA A 162 29.73 -6.35 7.17
N GLN A 163 31.02 -6.45 6.81
CA GLN A 163 31.62 -7.75 6.52
C GLN A 163 31.67 -8.70 7.73
N ASN A 164 31.48 -8.17 8.94
CA ASN A 164 31.39 -8.96 10.15
C ASN A 164 29.97 -9.50 10.40
N VAL A 165 28.95 -8.94 9.75
CA VAL A 165 27.58 -9.46 9.82
C VAL A 165 27.49 -10.70 8.93
N ILE A 166 27.13 -11.84 9.52
CA ILE A 166 27.14 -13.15 8.87
C ILE A 166 25.73 -13.68 8.62
N ALA A 167 24.72 -13.25 9.37
CA ALA A 167 23.33 -13.62 9.15
C ALA A 167 22.38 -12.50 9.58
N ILE A 168 21.26 -12.39 8.84
CA ILE A 168 20.17 -11.47 9.14
C ILE A 168 18.87 -12.28 9.08
N HIS A 169 18.12 -12.27 10.18
CA HIS A 169 16.81 -12.89 10.27
C HIS A 169 15.76 -11.85 10.59
N THR A 170 14.62 -11.87 9.89
CA THR A 170 13.48 -11.00 10.18
C THR A 170 12.19 -11.78 10.34
N ASP A 171 11.23 -11.27 11.11
CA ASP A 171 9.92 -11.92 11.20
C ASP A 171 9.16 -11.84 9.86
N LEU A 172 9.18 -10.66 9.24
CA LEU A 172 8.71 -10.39 7.88
C LEU A 172 9.91 -10.19 6.97
N SER A 173 9.97 -10.80 5.78
CA SER A 173 11.06 -10.49 4.84
C SER A 173 11.13 -8.99 4.54
N SER A 174 12.35 -8.45 4.50
CA SER A 174 12.53 -6.99 4.43
C SER A 174 11.88 -6.38 3.19
N SER A 175 11.05 -5.36 3.44
CA SER A 175 10.17 -4.76 2.44
C SER A 175 10.94 -4.16 1.25
N PRO A 176 10.57 -4.51 0.00
CA PRO A 176 11.02 -3.82 -1.21
C PRO A 176 10.05 -2.70 -1.65
N LEU A 177 9.27 -2.14 -0.73
CA LEU A 177 8.20 -1.17 -1.00
C LEU A 177 8.61 0.26 -0.56
N PRO A 178 7.85 1.29 -0.99
CA PRO A 178 8.00 2.65 -0.47
C PRO A 178 8.03 2.73 1.06
N GLY A 179 8.69 3.74 1.62
CA GLY A 179 9.02 3.78 3.06
C GLY A 179 10.45 3.30 3.34
N GLY A 180 11.37 3.54 2.40
CA GLY A 180 12.80 3.30 2.60
C GLY A 180 13.33 1.99 2.05
N TYR A 181 12.52 1.11 1.47
CA TYR A 181 12.99 -0.08 0.75
C TYR A 181 14.06 -0.91 1.51
N PRO A 182 13.86 -1.26 2.80
CA PRO A 182 14.90 -1.88 3.63
C PRO A 182 15.50 -3.14 2.98
N GLY A 183 14.71 -3.94 2.24
CA GLY A 183 15.22 -5.13 1.54
C GLY A 183 16.26 -4.83 0.46
N LEU A 184 16.08 -3.72 -0.30
CA LEU A 184 17.05 -3.32 -1.33
C LEU A 184 18.36 -2.82 -0.70
N LEU A 185 18.26 -2.10 0.42
CA LEU A 185 19.43 -1.56 1.10
C LEU A 185 20.26 -2.67 1.75
N LEU A 186 19.61 -3.59 2.46
CA LEU A 186 20.30 -4.70 3.12
C LEU A 186 21.07 -5.55 2.10
N GLY A 187 20.47 -5.87 0.96
CA GLY A 187 21.12 -6.62 -0.11
C GLY A 187 22.35 -5.92 -0.69
N ARG A 188 22.40 -4.58 -0.68
CA ARG A 188 23.57 -3.80 -1.12
C ARG A 188 24.65 -3.71 -0.04
N ARG A 189 24.27 -3.61 1.23
CA ARG A 189 25.19 -3.37 2.35
C ARG A 189 25.85 -4.65 2.86
N PHE A 190 25.10 -5.74 2.98
CA PHE A 190 25.53 -6.99 3.63
C PHE A 190 25.63 -8.13 2.62
N THR A 191 26.55 -8.00 1.67
CA THR A 191 26.69 -8.95 0.54
C THR A 191 27.16 -10.35 0.94
N ASN A 192 27.73 -10.50 2.14
CA ASN A 192 28.23 -11.77 2.68
C ASN A 192 27.28 -12.43 3.69
N ALA A 193 26.22 -11.74 4.12
CA ALA A 193 25.31 -12.25 5.14
C ALA A 193 24.26 -13.20 4.55
N LYS A 194 23.87 -14.22 5.32
CA LYS A 194 22.73 -15.08 4.98
C LYS A 194 21.42 -14.42 5.43
N PHE A 195 20.50 -14.21 4.50
CA PHE A 195 19.16 -13.69 4.78
C PHE A 195 18.15 -14.81 5.01
N THR A 196 17.32 -14.68 6.04
CA THR A 196 16.18 -15.58 6.31
C THR A 196 15.01 -14.77 6.88
N CYS A 197 13.78 -15.28 6.73
CA CYS A 197 12.63 -14.70 7.40
C CYS A 197 11.66 -15.76 7.92
N THR A 198 10.74 -15.36 8.80
CA THR A 198 9.64 -16.23 9.27
C THR A 198 8.47 -16.24 8.27
N GLN A 199 8.09 -15.06 7.76
CA GLN A 199 6.99 -14.87 6.81
C GLN A 199 7.45 -14.04 5.61
N GLU A 200 7.03 -14.44 4.40
CA GLU A 200 7.42 -13.77 3.16
C GLU A 200 6.52 -12.55 2.88
N TYR A 201 7.00 -11.36 3.19
CA TYR A 201 6.31 -10.09 3.02
C TYR A 201 6.43 -9.59 1.57
N GLY A 202 5.46 -9.99 0.74
CA GLY A 202 5.55 -9.83 -0.72
C GLY A 202 5.24 -8.43 -1.28
N LEU A 203 5.49 -8.27 -2.58
CA LEU A 203 5.16 -7.06 -3.35
C LEU A 203 3.65 -6.84 -3.53
N ARG A 204 2.84 -7.90 -3.44
CA ARG A 204 1.37 -7.85 -3.62
C ARG A 204 0.67 -7.78 -2.27
N GLY A 205 -0.46 -7.05 -2.23
CA GLY A 205 -1.27 -6.91 -1.02
C GLY A 205 -1.70 -8.25 -0.41
N GLU A 206 -2.12 -9.21 -1.24
CA GLU A 206 -2.51 -10.56 -0.80
C GLU A 206 -1.37 -11.28 -0.06
N ALA A 207 -0.16 -11.26 -0.62
CA ALA A 207 1.00 -11.90 0.01
C ALA A 207 1.38 -11.22 1.35
N ARG A 208 1.22 -9.89 1.43
CA ARG A 208 1.42 -9.17 2.70
C ARG A 208 0.37 -9.50 3.74
N ALA A 209 -0.90 -9.59 3.34
CA ALA A 209 -1.99 -9.97 4.23
C ALA A 209 -1.78 -11.39 4.79
N GLU A 210 -1.34 -12.34 3.95
CA GLU A 210 -0.98 -13.70 4.37
C GLU A 210 0.20 -13.68 5.36
N ALA A 211 1.26 -12.95 5.05
CA ALA A 211 2.43 -12.83 5.92
C ALA A 211 2.08 -12.24 7.31
N ILE A 212 1.23 -11.20 7.35
CA ILE A 212 0.78 -10.59 8.59
C ILE A 212 -0.11 -11.53 9.39
N ALA A 213 -1.03 -12.25 8.74
CA ALA A 213 -1.85 -13.26 9.41
C ALA A 213 -0.97 -14.35 10.06
N GLY A 214 0.00 -14.87 9.31
CA GLY A 214 0.96 -15.86 9.82
C GLY A 214 1.83 -15.32 10.96
N LEU A 215 2.22 -14.05 10.90
CA LEU A 215 2.98 -13.42 11.98
C LEU A 215 2.15 -13.25 13.26
N ILE A 216 0.88 -12.82 13.14
CA ILE A 216 -0.03 -12.70 14.29
C ILE A 216 -0.17 -14.06 14.99
N GLU A 217 -0.40 -15.13 14.24
CA GLU A 217 -0.48 -16.49 14.79
C GLU A 217 0.83 -16.91 15.50
N HIS A 218 1.97 -16.61 14.89
CA HIS A 218 3.28 -16.89 15.47
C HIS A 218 3.50 -16.15 16.80
N VAL A 219 3.21 -14.84 16.83
CA VAL A 219 3.34 -14.00 18.03
C VAL A 219 2.43 -14.50 19.15
N GLU A 220 1.17 -14.83 18.84
CA GLU A 220 0.23 -15.39 19.82
C GLU A 220 0.69 -16.73 20.39
N GLN A 221 1.22 -17.61 19.52
CA GLN A 221 1.76 -18.90 19.94
C GLN A 221 2.95 -18.71 20.88
N MET A 222 3.88 -17.82 20.55
CA MET A 222 5.06 -17.53 21.38
C MET A 222 4.68 -16.98 22.76
N HIS A 223 3.70 -16.07 22.82
CA HIS A 223 3.20 -15.55 24.11
C HIS A 223 2.52 -16.64 24.96
N ARG A 224 1.73 -17.52 24.32
CA ARG A 224 1.09 -18.65 24.99
C ARG A 224 2.11 -19.62 25.58
N ILE A 225 3.16 -19.96 24.83
CA ILE A 225 4.27 -20.81 25.31
C ILE A 225 4.99 -20.16 26.49
N ALA A 226 5.20 -18.84 26.44
CA ALA A 226 5.83 -18.09 27.51
C ALA A 226 4.92 -17.84 28.75
N GLY A 227 3.65 -18.29 28.72
CA GLY A 227 2.68 -18.04 29.79
C GLY A 227 2.31 -16.56 29.95
N ARG A 228 2.45 -15.76 28.88
CA ARG A 228 2.15 -14.33 28.84
C ARG A 228 0.86 -14.08 28.04
N GLN A 229 0.20 -12.97 28.34
CA GLN A 229 -0.92 -12.50 27.52
C GLN A 229 -0.39 -12.00 26.17
N PRO A 230 -1.00 -12.39 25.03
CA PRO A 230 -0.60 -11.87 23.73
C PRO A 230 -0.95 -10.37 23.60
N PRO A 231 -0.25 -9.65 22.70
CA PRO A 231 -0.62 -8.27 22.36
C PRO A 231 -2.05 -8.20 21.80
N PRO A 232 -2.68 -7.00 21.81
CA PRO A 232 -3.99 -6.82 21.19
C PRO A 232 -3.93 -7.22 19.72
N ARG A 233 -4.98 -7.89 19.24
CA ARG A 233 -5.05 -8.28 17.83
C ARG A 233 -5.12 -7.02 16.96
N PRO A 234 -4.35 -6.95 15.87
CA PRO A 234 -4.43 -5.84 14.93
C PRO A 234 -5.83 -5.70 14.35
N HIS A 235 -6.27 -4.46 14.18
CA HIS A 235 -7.55 -4.10 13.59
C HIS A 235 -7.37 -2.85 12.74
N ARG A 236 -7.19 -3.07 11.44
CA ARG A 236 -7.08 -2.03 10.43
C ARG A 236 -8.48 -1.53 10.07
N THR A 237 -8.70 -0.23 10.19
CA THR A 237 -9.97 0.38 9.75
C THR A 237 -9.98 0.49 8.22
N PRO A 238 -11.16 0.32 7.58
CA PRO A 238 -11.29 0.55 6.15
C PRO A 238 -11.00 2.01 5.80
N VAL A 239 -10.59 2.26 4.55
CA VAL A 239 -10.44 3.63 4.05
C VAL A 239 -11.82 4.29 4.05
N PRO A 240 -11.99 5.46 4.70
CA PRO A 240 -13.28 6.12 4.75
C PRO A 240 -13.67 6.65 3.37
N THR A 241 -14.93 6.46 2.99
CA THR A 241 -15.46 6.87 1.67
C THR A 241 -16.19 8.21 1.70
N ASP A 242 -16.70 8.60 2.87
CA ASP A 242 -17.53 9.80 3.05
C ASP A 242 -16.81 10.83 3.94
N VAL A 243 -15.67 11.33 3.46
CA VAL A 243 -14.87 12.35 4.15
C VAL A 243 -15.11 13.71 3.50
N GLU A 244 -15.34 14.73 4.31
CA GLU A 244 -15.42 16.11 3.83
C GLU A 244 -14.06 16.56 3.27
N PRO A 245 -13.97 17.01 2.00
CA PRO A 245 -12.71 17.49 1.44
C PRO A 245 -12.17 18.69 2.23
N ALA A 246 -10.88 18.63 2.57
CA ALA A 246 -10.22 19.71 3.27
C ALA A 246 -10.20 20.98 2.40
N GLU A 247 -10.36 22.14 3.04
CA GLU A 247 -10.34 23.41 2.32
C GLU A 247 -9.04 23.56 1.49
N PRO A 248 -9.11 24.07 0.25
CA PRO A 248 -7.92 24.35 -0.53
C PRO A 248 -7.04 25.41 0.14
N LEU A 249 -5.77 25.08 0.36
CA LEU A 249 -4.79 26.04 0.87
C LEU A 249 -4.11 26.80 -0.26
N ARG A 250 -3.94 28.11 -0.06
CA ARG A 250 -3.10 28.94 -0.93
C ARG A 250 -1.63 28.57 -0.72
N ASP A 251 -0.82 28.58 -1.78
CA ASP A 251 0.60 28.16 -1.70
C ASP A 251 1.42 28.92 -0.64
N VAL A 252 1.16 30.21 -0.44
CA VAL A 252 1.84 30.99 0.61
C VAL A 252 1.47 30.52 2.02
N ALA A 253 0.22 30.08 2.24
CA ALA A 253 -0.20 29.51 3.52
C ALA A 253 0.40 28.12 3.72
N LEU A 254 0.35 27.28 2.68
CA LEU A 254 0.99 25.96 2.69
C LEU A 254 2.50 26.07 2.97
N GLY A 255 3.19 27.04 2.36
CA GLY A 255 4.61 27.28 2.62
C GLY A 255 4.92 27.62 4.08
N ARG A 256 3.98 28.29 4.78
CA ARG A 256 4.11 28.55 6.22
C ARG A 256 3.94 27.28 7.02
N GLU A 257 2.92 26.46 6.72
CA GLU A 257 2.71 25.17 7.38
C GLU A 257 3.92 24.24 7.20
N LEU A 258 4.49 24.18 6.00
CA LEU A 258 5.73 23.44 5.75
C LEU A 258 6.90 23.96 6.60
N THR A 259 7.03 25.28 6.72
CA THR A 259 8.10 25.88 7.53
C THR A 259 7.91 25.66 9.02
N GLU A 260 6.66 25.62 9.48
CA GLU A 260 6.30 25.29 10.86
C GLU A 260 6.57 23.80 11.16
N ALA A 261 6.32 22.90 10.21
CA ALA A 261 6.56 21.46 10.36
C ALA A 261 8.04 21.07 10.27
N PHE A 262 8.76 21.55 9.25
CA PHE A 262 10.11 21.09 8.93
C PHE A 262 11.22 22.07 9.37
N GLY A 263 10.89 23.34 9.62
CA GLY A 263 11.87 24.41 9.75
C GLY A 263 12.18 25.10 8.42
N ALA A 264 12.62 26.37 8.48
CA ALA A 264 12.78 27.20 7.29
C ALA A 264 13.89 26.72 6.34
N ASP A 265 14.98 26.18 6.90
CA ASP A 265 16.13 25.70 6.13
C ASP A 265 15.83 24.36 5.42
N ASP A 266 14.84 23.61 5.92
CA ASP A 266 14.45 22.31 5.40
C ASP A 266 13.21 22.37 4.49
N VAL A 267 12.78 23.56 4.08
CA VAL A 267 11.77 23.75 3.02
C VAL A 267 12.41 24.36 1.78
N ARG A 268 12.48 23.55 0.71
CA ARG A 268 13.06 23.93 -0.58
C ARG A 268 12.04 24.65 -1.44
N ARG A 269 12.27 25.96 -1.65
CA ARG A 269 11.58 26.77 -2.65
C ARG A 269 12.50 26.98 -3.84
N TYR A 270 11.92 26.91 -5.04
CA TYR A 270 12.67 27.05 -6.29
C TYR A 270 12.51 28.47 -6.84
N ASP A 271 13.56 28.98 -7.49
CA ASP A 271 13.47 30.29 -8.12
C ASP A 271 12.51 30.22 -9.31
N ALA A 272 11.81 31.33 -9.59
CA ALA A 272 10.88 31.38 -10.71
C ALA A 272 11.55 31.04 -12.05
N ASP A 273 12.84 31.39 -12.19
CA ASP A 273 13.65 31.09 -13.36
C ASP A 273 13.96 29.59 -13.50
N ASP A 274 14.06 28.85 -12.38
CA ASP A 274 14.28 27.39 -12.39
C ASP A 274 13.09 26.65 -12.98
N VAL A 275 11.87 27.13 -12.71
CA VAL A 275 10.63 26.48 -13.13
C VAL A 275 10.05 27.02 -14.44
N ALA A 276 10.40 28.24 -14.85
CA ALA A 276 9.79 28.93 -16.00
C ALA A 276 9.87 28.13 -17.32
N GLY A 277 11.03 27.52 -17.60
CA GLY A 277 11.28 26.74 -18.81
C GLY A 277 10.76 25.30 -18.79
N THR A 278 10.19 24.86 -17.67
CA THR A 278 9.72 23.48 -17.50
C THR A 278 8.31 23.28 -18.08
N PRO A 279 7.94 22.05 -18.48
CA PRO A 279 6.58 21.74 -18.92
C PRO A 279 5.59 21.56 -17.76
N LEU A 280 6.00 21.82 -16.51
CA LEU A 280 5.12 21.70 -15.34
C LEU A 280 3.86 22.57 -15.50
N PRO A 281 2.68 22.11 -15.04
CA PRO A 281 1.49 22.96 -14.99
C PRO A 281 1.72 24.20 -14.10
N GLU A 282 1.08 25.31 -14.44
CA GLU A 282 1.26 26.59 -13.72
C GLU A 282 0.93 26.49 -12.22
N ALA A 283 -0.07 25.68 -11.84
CA ALA A 283 -0.36 25.40 -10.43
C ALA A 283 0.82 24.72 -9.73
N GLY A 284 1.46 23.74 -10.39
CA GLY A 284 2.65 23.06 -9.86
C GLY A 284 3.84 24.02 -9.72
N LYS A 285 4.08 24.88 -10.72
CA LYS A 285 5.13 25.91 -10.66
C LYS A 285 4.90 26.89 -9.51
N ALA A 286 3.65 27.33 -9.32
CA ALA A 286 3.27 28.21 -8.23
C ALA A 286 3.54 27.57 -6.86
N THR A 287 3.12 26.31 -6.67
CA THR A 287 3.42 25.57 -5.43
C THR A 287 4.92 25.44 -5.18
N LEU A 288 5.71 25.02 -6.18
CA LEU A 288 7.18 24.87 -6.04
C LEU A 288 7.89 26.19 -5.71
N THR A 289 7.36 27.33 -6.17
CA THR A 289 7.94 28.66 -5.93
C THR A 289 7.51 29.22 -4.57
N TRP A 290 6.21 29.21 -4.27
CA TRP A 290 5.65 29.92 -3.11
C TRP A 290 5.55 29.05 -1.86
N ALA A 291 5.13 27.78 -2.02
CA ALA A 291 5.06 26.84 -0.91
C ALA A 291 6.44 26.17 -0.68
N GLY A 292 7.00 25.64 -1.76
CA GLY A 292 8.16 24.75 -1.74
C GLY A 292 7.78 23.29 -1.47
N LEU A 293 8.80 22.45 -1.30
CA LEU A 293 8.69 21.06 -0.86
C LEU A 293 9.63 20.84 0.34
N PRO A 294 9.32 19.90 1.25
CA PRO A 294 10.29 19.48 2.25
C PRO A 294 11.56 18.97 1.57
N SER A 295 12.71 19.44 2.05
CA SER A 295 14.03 19.16 1.47
C SER A 295 14.36 17.67 1.50
N ASP A 296 14.10 17.04 2.64
CA ASP A 296 14.24 15.62 2.91
C ASP A 296 13.25 15.19 4.00
N ILE A 297 12.59 14.07 3.79
CA ILE A 297 11.84 13.30 4.77
C ILE A 297 12.40 11.90 4.68
N PRO A 298 13.22 11.47 5.66
CA PRO A 298 13.91 10.19 5.61
C PRO A 298 12.97 9.05 5.21
N PHE A 299 13.39 8.24 4.23
CA PHE A 299 12.66 7.08 3.69
C PHE A 299 11.46 7.37 2.78
N PHE A 300 10.98 8.62 2.71
CA PHE A 300 9.74 8.95 2.01
C PHE A 300 9.94 9.91 0.85
N PHE A 301 10.75 10.95 1.02
CA PHE A 301 10.90 11.95 -0.02
C PHE A 301 12.15 12.79 0.15
N THR A 302 12.94 12.93 -0.90
CA THR A 302 14.00 13.93 -1.03
C THR A 302 13.71 14.76 -2.27
N ALA A 303 13.53 16.07 -2.11
CA ALA A 303 13.30 16.97 -3.23
C ALA A 303 14.55 17.15 -4.09
N ASP A 304 14.37 17.42 -5.38
CA ASP A 304 15.50 17.76 -6.25
C ASP A 304 16.18 19.05 -5.80
N SER A 305 17.51 19.07 -5.84
CA SER A 305 18.32 20.23 -5.49
C SER A 305 18.91 20.84 -6.76
N PRO A 306 18.83 22.18 -6.94
CA PRO A 306 19.51 22.88 -8.03
C PRO A 306 21.03 22.68 -8.04
N GLN A 307 21.61 22.35 -6.87
CA GLN A 307 23.03 22.12 -6.70
C GLN A 307 23.44 20.67 -6.99
N ALA A 308 22.49 19.74 -7.12
CA ALA A 308 22.76 18.33 -7.37
C ALA A 308 22.99 18.06 -8.86
N GLU A 309 24.02 17.27 -9.17
CA GLU A 309 24.24 16.74 -10.52
C GLU A 309 23.29 15.57 -10.78
N LEU A 310 22.15 15.89 -11.37
CA LEU A 310 21.08 14.92 -11.63
C LEU A 310 21.03 14.55 -13.11
N PRO A 311 20.80 13.27 -13.48
CA PRO A 311 20.56 12.91 -14.87
C PRO A 311 19.33 13.65 -15.41
N GLY A 312 19.56 14.43 -16.48
CA GLY A 312 18.54 15.31 -17.07
C GLY A 312 18.42 16.69 -16.40
N GLY A 313 19.23 17.00 -15.39
CA GLY A 313 19.20 18.26 -14.66
C GLY A 313 18.04 18.40 -13.67
N LEU A 314 17.93 19.59 -13.07
CA LEU A 314 16.79 19.99 -12.26
C LEU A 314 15.51 19.96 -13.10
N PHE A 315 14.44 19.36 -12.57
CA PHE A 315 13.18 19.16 -13.29
C PHE A 315 13.33 18.40 -14.62
N GLY A 316 14.27 17.45 -14.67
CA GLY A 316 14.52 16.62 -15.84
C GLY A 316 13.35 15.70 -16.21
N ASN A 317 13.25 15.36 -17.50
CA ASN A 317 12.28 14.42 -18.04
C ASN A 317 12.50 12.99 -17.50
N ALA A 318 11.42 12.34 -17.06
CA ALA A 318 11.49 11.03 -16.42
C ALA A 318 11.95 9.92 -17.39
N ALA A 319 11.42 9.89 -18.63
CA ALA A 319 11.83 8.89 -19.62
C ALA A 319 13.33 9.03 -20.00
N ALA A 320 13.82 10.26 -20.17
CA ALA A 320 15.22 10.54 -20.43
C ALA A 320 16.11 10.09 -19.27
N HIS A 321 15.67 10.32 -18.02
CA HIS A 321 16.36 9.84 -16.83
C HIS A 321 16.47 8.30 -16.81
N LEU A 322 15.36 7.59 -17.05
CA LEU A 322 15.34 6.12 -17.12
C LEU A 322 16.27 5.58 -18.22
N ARG A 323 16.29 6.22 -19.41
CA ARG A 323 17.19 5.85 -20.50
C ARG A 323 18.66 6.03 -20.12
N ALA A 324 19.00 7.12 -19.44
CA ALA A 324 20.36 7.37 -18.97
C ALA A 324 20.84 6.32 -17.95
N LEU A 325 19.93 5.77 -17.15
CA LEU A 325 20.21 4.70 -16.19
C LEU A 325 20.22 3.28 -16.82
N GLY A 326 19.92 3.14 -18.11
CA GLY A 326 19.85 1.82 -18.76
C GLY A 326 18.65 0.98 -18.31
N SER A 327 17.53 1.64 -17.98
CA SER A 327 16.26 1.00 -17.57
C SER A 327 15.78 -0.08 -18.55
N GLN A 328 15.09 -1.09 -18.02
CA GLN A 328 14.42 -2.14 -18.78
C GLN A 328 12.93 -1.82 -19.01
N ALA A 329 12.52 -0.57 -18.82
CA ALA A 329 11.15 -0.13 -19.06
C ALA A 329 10.68 -0.43 -20.50
N VAL A 330 9.45 -0.93 -20.60
CA VAL A 330 8.81 -1.19 -21.89
C VAL A 330 8.49 0.11 -22.62
N ALA A 331 8.34 0.05 -23.95
CA ALA A 331 8.13 1.23 -24.79
C ALA A 331 6.91 2.07 -24.38
N ASP A 332 5.81 1.42 -24.00
CA ASP A 332 4.59 2.10 -23.57
C ASP A 332 4.80 2.88 -22.26
N ALA A 333 5.55 2.30 -21.32
CA ALA A 333 5.90 2.97 -20.06
C ALA A 333 6.80 4.18 -20.31
N LEU A 334 7.82 4.04 -21.18
CA LEU A 334 8.66 5.18 -21.56
C LEU A 334 7.86 6.27 -22.27
N THR A 335 6.90 5.91 -23.13
CA THR A 335 6.04 6.86 -23.82
C THR A 335 5.16 7.64 -22.84
N PHE A 336 4.57 6.96 -21.86
CA PHE A 336 3.84 7.63 -20.77
C PHE A 336 4.75 8.60 -20.01
N LEU A 337 5.98 8.19 -19.72
CA LEU A 337 6.96 8.98 -18.96
C LEU A 337 7.61 10.13 -19.75
N GLU A 338 7.43 10.22 -21.08
CA GLU A 338 7.82 11.41 -21.86
C GLU A 338 7.06 12.66 -21.39
N GLY A 339 5.83 12.45 -20.93
CA GLY A 339 4.99 13.50 -20.37
C GLY A 339 5.31 13.87 -18.92
N HIS A 340 6.35 13.31 -18.31
CA HIS A 340 6.60 13.42 -16.87
C HIS A 340 7.90 14.15 -16.54
N VAL A 341 7.83 15.04 -15.55
CA VAL A 341 8.97 15.78 -15.01
C VAL A 341 9.26 15.30 -13.59
N ARG A 342 10.53 15.04 -13.28
CA ARG A 342 10.94 14.66 -11.93
C ARG A 342 11.01 15.88 -11.01
N ILE A 343 10.56 15.72 -9.76
CA ILE A 343 10.64 16.72 -8.69
C ILE A 343 11.40 16.22 -7.46
N GLY A 344 11.73 14.92 -7.41
CA GLY A 344 12.50 14.32 -6.32
C GLY A 344 12.55 12.80 -6.42
N THR A 345 12.77 12.14 -5.28
CA THR A 345 12.84 10.68 -5.15
C THR A 345 12.34 10.24 -3.77
N ASP A 346 11.83 9.02 -3.63
CA ASP A 346 11.58 8.38 -2.32
C ASP A 346 12.76 7.49 -1.87
N GLY A 347 13.93 7.69 -2.48
CA GLY A 347 15.16 6.93 -2.25
C GLY A 347 15.40 5.82 -3.28
N VAL A 348 14.34 5.37 -3.98
CA VAL A 348 14.46 4.41 -5.10
C VAL A 348 13.65 4.87 -6.30
N ALA A 349 12.36 5.14 -6.13
CA ALA A 349 11.51 5.65 -7.19
C ALA A 349 11.77 7.14 -7.45
N LEU A 350 11.59 7.55 -8.71
CA LEU A 350 11.51 8.96 -9.06
C LEU A 350 10.13 9.47 -8.67
N ILE A 351 10.05 10.60 -7.98
CA ILE A 351 8.79 11.32 -7.79
C ILE A 351 8.64 12.32 -8.92
N THR A 352 7.55 12.22 -9.67
CA THR A 352 7.36 12.89 -10.94
C THR A 352 5.98 13.54 -11.03
N VAL A 353 5.84 14.56 -11.87
CA VAL A 353 4.61 15.27 -12.17
C VAL A 353 4.23 15.03 -13.64
N GLN A 354 3.00 14.57 -13.86
CA GLN A 354 2.43 14.41 -15.19
C GLN A 354 2.14 15.79 -15.80
N CYS A 355 2.89 16.15 -16.83
CA CYS A 355 2.81 17.45 -17.51
C CYS A 355 1.95 17.42 -18.78
N THR A 356 1.74 16.24 -19.36
CA THR A 356 0.87 16.06 -20.53
C THR A 356 -0.18 14.98 -20.25
N GLY A 357 -1.44 15.26 -20.58
CA GLY A 357 -2.47 14.23 -20.67
C GLY A 357 -2.27 13.39 -21.95
N SER A 358 -2.84 12.19 -22.00
CA SER A 358 -2.99 11.48 -23.28
C SER A 358 -4.09 12.10 -24.12
N ASP A 359 -3.99 12.01 -25.44
CA ASP A 359 -5.06 12.42 -26.38
C ASP A 359 -6.36 11.60 -26.22
N LEU A 360 -6.28 10.49 -25.48
CA LEU A 360 -7.40 9.65 -25.08
C LEU A 360 -7.84 10.08 -23.67
N ASP A 361 -9.06 10.60 -23.58
CA ASP A 361 -9.84 10.88 -22.36
C ASP A 361 -9.19 11.79 -21.31
N SER A 362 -9.25 13.12 -21.49
CA SER A 362 -9.21 14.16 -20.43
C SER A 362 -8.33 13.86 -19.20
N GLU A 363 -7.16 13.25 -19.38
CA GLU A 363 -6.34 12.76 -18.28
C GLU A 363 -5.87 13.96 -17.45
N PRO A 364 -6.07 13.95 -16.11
CA PRO A 364 -5.70 15.09 -15.29
C PRO A 364 -4.20 15.34 -15.36
N VAL A 365 -3.80 16.53 -15.81
CA VAL A 365 -2.42 17.02 -15.70
C VAL A 365 -2.13 17.50 -14.27
N GLY A 366 -0.88 17.41 -13.84
CA GLY A 366 -0.42 17.84 -12.52
C GLY A 366 -0.36 16.72 -11.48
N GLN A 367 -0.81 15.51 -11.83
CA GLN A 367 -0.75 14.35 -10.94
C GLN A 367 0.70 13.99 -10.60
N VAL A 368 0.92 13.57 -9.36
CA VAL A 368 2.20 13.12 -8.84
C VAL A 368 2.26 11.60 -8.88
N TRP A 369 3.37 11.07 -9.39
CA TRP A 369 3.62 9.64 -9.59
C TRP A 369 4.99 9.23 -9.03
N ALA A 370 5.05 8.07 -8.39
CA ALA A 370 6.29 7.40 -8.01
C ALA A 370 6.63 6.36 -9.08
N VAL A 371 7.75 6.54 -9.77
CA VAL A 371 8.15 5.75 -10.95
C VAL A 371 9.37 4.91 -10.62
N THR A 372 9.24 3.60 -10.76
CA THR A 372 10.32 2.66 -10.46
C THR A 372 11.36 2.69 -11.58
N PRO A 373 12.65 3.00 -11.33
CA PRO A 373 13.59 3.27 -12.42
C PRO A 373 13.97 2.04 -13.25
N ASP A 374 13.87 0.85 -12.67
CA ASP A 374 14.25 -0.42 -13.31
C ASP A 374 13.32 -0.80 -14.47
N ASN A 375 12.01 -0.59 -14.31
CA ASN A 375 10.98 -1.09 -15.23
C ASN A 375 9.93 -0.04 -15.64
N GLY A 376 10.00 1.18 -15.09
CA GLY A 376 9.10 2.29 -15.41
C GLY A 376 7.69 2.14 -14.83
N ALA A 377 7.44 1.18 -13.94
CA ALA A 377 6.15 1.04 -13.28
C ALA A 377 5.86 2.24 -12.39
N GLY A 378 4.72 2.89 -12.64
CA GLY A 378 4.23 4.03 -11.88
C GLY A 378 3.22 3.63 -10.80
N ARG A 379 3.31 4.28 -9.64
CA ARG A 379 2.25 4.33 -8.62
C ARG A 379 1.76 5.76 -8.53
N ARG A 380 0.45 5.94 -8.52
CA ARG A 380 -0.12 7.26 -8.24
C ARG A 380 0.22 7.66 -6.80
N VAL A 381 0.55 8.93 -6.61
CA VAL A 381 0.88 9.52 -5.31
C VAL A 381 -0.22 10.49 -4.93
N ASN A 382 -0.37 11.60 -5.67
CA ASN A 382 -1.42 12.58 -5.42
C ASN A 382 -1.94 13.21 -6.71
N ALA A 383 -3.09 13.88 -6.62
CA ALA A 383 -3.70 14.63 -7.71
C ALA A 383 -2.94 15.91 -8.08
N SER A 384 -2.12 16.47 -7.18
CA SER A 384 -1.35 17.68 -7.43
C SER A 384 -0.11 17.80 -6.54
N VAL A 385 0.81 18.71 -6.89
CA VAL A 385 2.01 19.03 -6.09
C VAL A 385 1.64 19.61 -4.72
N SER A 386 0.58 20.43 -4.62
CA SER A 386 0.14 21.00 -3.34
C SER A 386 -0.49 19.94 -2.44
N ALA A 387 -1.30 19.03 -2.99
CA ALA A 387 -1.81 17.88 -2.25
C ALA A 387 -0.66 16.99 -1.75
N PHE A 388 0.33 16.72 -2.60
CA PHE A 388 1.52 15.96 -2.21
C PHE A 388 2.28 16.62 -1.06
N ALA A 389 2.57 17.92 -1.14
CA ALA A 389 3.25 18.65 -0.07
C ALA A 389 2.46 18.65 1.25
N ARG A 390 1.12 18.78 1.19
CA ARG A 390 0.25 18.66 2.38
C ARG A 390 0.30 17.25 2.98
N SER A 391 0.20 16.22 2.15
CA SER A 391 0.27 14.82 2.60
C SER A 391 1.64 14.48 3.21
N LEU A 392 2.74 15.04 2.69
CA LEU A 392 4.07 14.89 3.28
C LEU A 392 4.21 15.58 4.65
N ALA A 393 3.66 16.80 4.79
CA ALA A 393 3.64 17.49 6.08
C ALA A 393 2.82 16.70 7.12
N LEU A 394 1.66 16.19 6.70
CA LEU A 394 0.82 15.34 7.53
C LEU A 394 1.56 14.06 7.95
N LEU A 395 2.21 13.35 7.01
CA LEU A 395 3.01 12.16 7.32
C LEU A 395 4.10 12.46 8.34
N HIS A 396 4.83 13.56 8.18
CA HIS A 396 5.90 13.94 9.10
C HIS A 396 5.37 14.14 10.53
N THR A 397 4.35 14.98 10.69
CA THR A 397 3.75 15.27 12.00
C THR A 397 3.17 14.01 12.64
N THR A 398 2.39 13.22 11.89
CA THR A 398 1.80 11.98 12.40
C THR A 398 2.86 11.00 12.88
N ARG A 399 3.97 10.83 12.14
CA ARG A 399 5.02 9.89 12.55
C ARG A 399 5.74 10.34 13.81
N GLU A 400 6.04 11.63 13.95
CA GLU A 400 6.63 12.16 15.18
C GLU A 400 5.70 11.97 16.40
N GLU A 401 4.40 12.17 16.23
CA GLU A 401 3.40 11.96 17.28
C GLU A 401 3.19 10.48 17.65
N MET A 402 3.47 9.57 16.71
CA MET A 402 3.34 8.13 16.93
C MET A 402 4.47 7.51 17.75
N ILE A 403 5.60 8.21 17.94
CA ILE A 403 6.74 7.68 18.67
C ILE A 403 6.34 7.31 20.10
N ALA A 404 6.69 6.08 20.50
CA ALA A 404 6.39 5.49 21.81
C ALA A 404 4.89 5.30 22.12
N LEU A 405 3.99 5.44 21.14
CA LEU A 405 2.59 5.06 21.31
C LEU A 405 2.44 3.54 21.42
N ASP A 406 1.47 3.10 22.22
CA ASP A 406 1.05 1.70 22.21
C ASP A 406 0.22 1.38 20.94
N PRO A 407 0.01 0.10 20.61
CA PRO A 407 -0.66 -0.28 19.36
C PRO A 407 -2.09 0.27 19.17
N VAL A 408 -2.82 0.55 20.25
CA VAL A 408 -4.19 1.09 20.18
C VAL A 408 -4.17 2.59 19.91
N MET A 409 -3.29 3.31 20.61
CA MET A 409 -3.07 4.75 20.35
C MET A 409 -2.49 4.98 18.95
N ALA A 410 -1.51 4.17 18.55
CA ALA A 410 -0.95 4.18 17.21
C ALA A 410 -2.02 3.84 16.16
N GLY A 411 -2.88 2.85 16.41
CA GLY A 411 -3.98 2.52 15.52
C GLY A 411 -4.94 3.69 15.30
N SER A 412 -5.24 4.44 16.36
CA SER A 412 -6.07 5.65 16.28
C SER A 412 -5.39 6.73 15.43
N ALA A 413 -4.09 6.97 15.66
CA ALA A 413 -3.32 7.92 14.85
C ALA A 413 -3.26 7.55 13.36
N VAL A 414 -3.10 6.25 13.03
CA VAL A 414 -3.11 5.79 11.63
C VAL A 414 -4.51 5.94 11.00
N ALA A 415 -5.59 5.70 11.75
CA ALA A 415 -6.95 5.93 11.27
C ALA A 415 -7.20 7.42 10.96
N ASP A 416 -6.80 8.32 11.86
CA ASP A 416 -6.93 9.77 11.68
C ASP A 416 -6.06 10.26 10.51
N PHE A 417 -4.85 9.73 10.36
CA PHE A 417 -3.98 9.98 9.21
C PHE A 417 -4.64 9.57 7.89
N GLN A 418 -5.26 8.39 7.87
CA GLN A 418 -5.95 7.86 6.70
C GLN A 418 -7.15 8.75 6.32
N GLU A 419 -7.94 9.21 7.29
CA GLU A 419 -9.05 10.15 7.07
C GLU A 419 -8.56 11.50 6.51
N GLN A 420 -7.52 12.07 7.11
CA GLN A 420 -6.95 13.34 6.66
C GLN A 420 -6.30 13.25 5.28
N LEU A 421 -5.68 12.11 4.93
CA LEU A 421 -5.20 11.86 3.57
C LEU A 421 -6.35 11.86 2.56
N VAL A 422 -7.49 11.22 2.87
CA VAL A 422 -8.68 11.26 2.01
C VAL A 422 -9.22 12.68 1.89
N ALA A 423 -9.26 13.44 3.00
CA ALA A 423 -9.70 14.84 2.99
C ALA A 423 -8.81 15.72 2.10
N ILE A 424 -7.49 15.52 2.11
CA ILE A 424 -6.54 16.22 1.23
C ILE A 424 -6.73 15.79 -0.22
N ASP A 425 -6.81 14.48 -0.46
CA ASP A 425 -6.88 13.87 -1.78
C ASP A 425 -7.37 12.42 -1.70
N ALA A 426 -8.68 12.21 -1.89
CA ALA A 426 -9.29 10.88 -1.88
C ALA A 426 -8.66 9.90 -2.87
N SER A 427 -8.09 10.41 -3.96
CA SER A 427 -7.46 9.60 -4.99
C SER A 427 -6.09 9.04 -4.60
N ALA A 428 -5.52 9.50 -3.48
CA ALA A 428 -4.31 8.93 -2.90
C ALA A 428 -4.53 7.50 -2.37
N LEU A 429 -5.76 7.18 -1.94
CA LEU A 429 -6.12 5.93 -1.26
C LEU A 429 -7.20 5.10 -2.01
N ASP A 430 -7.58 5.49 -3.22
CA ASP A 430 -8.63 4.83 -4.02
C ASP A 430 -8.21 3.47 -4.60
N ASP A 431 -6.90 3.22 -4.73
CA ASP A 431 -6.32 1.97 -5.20
C ASP A 431 -5.27 1.46 -4.20
N PRO A 432 -5.33 0.17 -3.79
CA PRO A 432 -4.35 -0.41 -2.84
C PRO A 432 -2.90 -0.43 -3.37
N ARG A 433 -2.68 -0.13 -4.65
CA ARG A 433 -1.36 -0.04 -5.27
C ARG A 433 -0.78 1.38 -5.25
N ASN A 434 -1.57 2.40 -4.91
CA ASN A 434 -1.07 3.76 -4.79
C ASN A 434 0.01 3.86 -3.73
N TRP A 435 0.88 4.86 -3.88
CA TRP A 435 2.04 5.04 -3.02
C TRP A 435 1.63 5.22 -1.56
N TRP A 436 0.64 6.07 -1.29
CA TRP A 436 0.09 6.26 0.06
C TRP A 436 -0.62 5.03 0.60
N SER A 437 -1.39 4.30 -0.22
CA SER A 437 -2.04 3.06 0.20
C SER A 437 -1.04 2.03 0.74
N VAL A 438 0.13 1.92 0.09
CA VAL A 438 1.20 1.01 0.51
C VAL A 438 1.89 1.50 1.79
N ILE A 439 2.09 2.81 1.95
CA ILE A 439 2.67 3.38 3.19
C ILE A 439 1.72 3.19 4.37
N VAL A 440 0.45 3.57 4.21
CA VAL A 440 -0.56 3.44 5.25
C VAL A 440 -0.75 1.98 5.66
N GLU A 441 -0.73 1.05 4.71
CA GLU A 441 -0.75 -0.38 5.02
C GLU A 441 0.45 -0.82 5.86
N GLN A 442 1.65 -0.32 5.57
CA GLN A 442 2.84 -0.64 6.37
C GLN A 442 2.78 -0.01 7.77
N MET A 443 2.20 1.19 7.92
CA MET A 443 1.91 1.79 9.23
C MET A 443 0.91 0.94 10.01
N TRP A 444 -0.16 0.45 9.36
CA TRP A 444 -1.09 -0.51 9.97
C TRP A 444 -0.44 -1.81 10.39
N HIS A 445 0.65 -2.23 9.75
CA HIS A 445 1.40 -3.40 10.17
C HIS A 445 2.40 -3.12 11.30
N GLY A 446 2.56 -1.85 11.71
CA GLY A 446 3.47 -1.43 12.78
C GLY A 446 4.94 -1.37 12.34
N LEU A 447 5.20 -1.09 11.05
CA LEU A 447 6.56 -1.14 10.51
C LEU A 447 7.36 0.15 10.68
N PHE A 448 6.71 1.32 10.80
CA PHE A 448 7.35 2.62 10.99
C PHE A 448 6.36 3.76 11.31
#